data_AF-A0A679EPT1-F1
#
_entry.id   AF-A0A679EPT1-F1
#
_cell.length_a   1.000
_cell.length_b   1.000
_cell.length_c   1.000
_cell.angle_alpha   90.00
_cell.angle_beta   90.00
_cell.angle_gamma   90.00
#
_symmetry.space_group_name_H-M   'P 1'
#
loop_
_entity.id
_entity.type
_entity.pdbx_description
1 polymer ?
#
loop_
_entity_poly.entity_id
_entity_poly.type
_entity_poly.pdbx_seq_one_letter_code
_entity_poly.pdbx_strand_id
1 'polypeptide(L)'
;MKYFFLLTIFFFISLILSSVIFFLSFLIATQRPSVEKLSAYECGFDPFNDARTVFDVRFYLVAILFIIFDLEIIYLFPWCTAAANIGYLGFWVMAFFLIILTLGFIYEWMKGALEWE
;
A
#
# COMPACT_ATOMS: atom_id res chain seq x y z
N MET A 1 16.78 -16.10 14.64
CA MET A 1 17.45 -16.49 13.38
C MET A 1 16.75 -17.60 12.60
N LYS A 2 16.42 -18.76 13.20
CA LYS A 2 15.80 -19.90 12.47
C LYS A 2 14.51 -19.53 11.71
N TYR A 3 13.63 -18.74 12.32
CA TYR A 3 12.39 -18.27 11.67
C TYR A 3 12.65 -17.34 10.48
N PHE A 4 13.60 -16.42 10.60
CA PHE A 4 13.99 -15.51 9.51
C PHE A 4 14.56 -16.28 8.31
N PHE A 5 15.39 -17.29 8.59
CA PHE A 5 15.91 -18.19 7.56
C PHE A 5 14.78 -18.96 6.84
N LEU A 6 13.81 -19.48 7.59
CA LEU A 6 12.64 -20.16 7.02
C LEU A 6 11.79 -19.23 6.16
N LEU A 7 11.53 -18.00 6.61
CA LEU A 7 10.79 -16.99 5.85
C LEU A 7 11.51 -16.63 4.54
N THR A 8 12.83 -16.50 4.59
CA THR A 8 13.65 -16.22 3.41
C THR A 8 13.56 -17.35 2.39
N ILE A 9 13.66 -18.61 2.83
CA ILE A 9 13.48 -19.77 1.96
C ILE A 9 12.08 -19.78 1.34
N PHE A 10 11.04 -19.56 2.14
CA PHE A 10 9.67 -19.53 1.65
C PHE A 10 9.46 -18.44 0.57
N PHE A 11 10.01 -17.25 0.79
CA PHE A 11 9.99 -16.17 -0.18
C PHE A 11 10.63 -16.58 -1.51
N PHE A 12 11.82 -17.18 -1.48
CA PHE A 12 12.50 -17.64 -2.70
C PHE A 12 11.75 -18.77 -3.41
N ILE A 13 11.18 -19.72 -2.67
CA ILE A 13 10.37 -20.79 -3.26
C ILE A 13 9.14 -20.19 -3.98
N SER A 14 8.44 -19.25 -3.35
CA SER A 14 7.29 -18.56 -3.95
C SER A 14 7.69 -17.77 -5.21
N LEU A 15 8.83 -17.07 -5.15
CA LEU A 15 9.36 -16.32 -6.29
C LEU A 15 9.77 -17.23 -7.45
N ILE A 16 10.44 -18.35 -7.17
CA ILE A 16 10.83 -19.34 -8.19
C ILE A 16 9.58 -19.96 -8.81
N LEU A 17 8.60 -20.37 -7.99
CA LEU A 17 7.38 -21.00 -8.48
C LEU A 17 6.57 -20.04 -9.37
N SER A 18 6.35 -18.80 -8.93
CA SER A 18 5.64 -17.79 -9.73
C SER A 18 6.37 -17.49 -11.04
N SER A 19 7.70 -17.39 -11.01
CA SER A 19 8.53 -17.21 -12.21
C SER A 19 8.42 -18.40 -13.16
N VAL A 20 8.51 -19.63 -12.65
CA VAL A 20 8.37 -20.85 -13.46
C VAL A 20 7.00 -20.91 -14.14
N ILE A 21 5.93 -20.62 -13.40
CA ILE A 21 4.57 -20.61 -13.97
C ILE A 21 4.46 -19.54 -15.07
N PHE A 22 4.98 -18.33 -14.83
CA PHE A 22 5.00 -17.27 -15.83
C PHE A 22 5.77 -17.67 -17.10
N PHE A 23 7.00 -18.16 -16.96
CA PHE A 23 7.83 -18.57 -18.10
C PHE A 23 7.24 -19.76 -18.85
N LEU A 24 6.65 -20.72 -18.13
CA LEU A 24 6.01 -21.87 -18.75
C LEU A 24 4.77 -21.43 -19.55
N SER A 25 3.96 -20.51 -19.02
CA SER A 25 2.85 -19.90 -19.76
C SER A 25 3.36 -19.16 -21.00
N PHE A 26 4.40 -18.36 -20.87
CA PHE A 26 4.98 -17.59 -21.97
C PHE A 26 5.54 -18.49 -23.09
N LEU A 27 6.25 -19.57 -22.73
CA LEU A 27 6.89 -20.49 -23.68
C LEU A 27 5.90 -21.44 -24.37
N ILE A 28 4.86 -21.90 -23.66
CA ILE A 28 3.84 -22.81 -24.21
C ILE A 28 2.78 -22.04 -25.02
N ALA A 29 2.44 -20.82 -24.62
CA ALA A 29 1.41 -20.04 -25.30
C ALA A 29 1.83 -19.65 -26.73
N THR A 30 0.90 -19.77 -27.67
CA THR A 30 1.14 -19.34 -29.05
C THR A 30 1.09 -17.81 -29.12
N GLN A 31 2.25 -17.17 -29.20
CA GLN A 31 2.35 -15.72 -29.32
C GLN A 31 2.09 -15.29 -30.78
N ARG A 32 0.88 -14.78 -31.06
CA ARG A 32 0.52 -14.19 -32.37
C ARG A 32 0.07 -12.74 -32.17
N PRO A 33 1.02 -11.79 -32.00
CA PRO A 33 0.69 -10.38 -31.87
C PRO A 33 0.13 -9.85 -33.19
N SER A 34 -0.96 -9.10 -33.11
CA SER A 34 -1.47 -8.26 -34.19
C SER A 34 -1.66 -6.85 -33.64
N VAL A 35 -1.79 -5.85 -34.52
CA VAL A 35 -1.95 -4.45 -34.11
C VAL A 35 -3.18 -4.29 -33.20
N GLU A 36 -4.27 -4.97 -33.53
CA GLU A 36 -5.56 -4.93 -32.82
C GLU A 36 -5.51 -5.68 -31.47
N LYS A 37 -4.62 -6.67 -31.31
CA LYS A 37 -4.43 -7.36 -30.02
C LYS A 37 -3.55 -6.56 -29.06
N LEU A 38 -2.71 -5.67 -29.60
CA LEU A 38 -1.79 -4.83 -28.83
C LEU A 38 -2.37 -3.42 -28.60
N SER A 39 -3.42 -3.02 -29.32
CA SER A 39 -4.12 -1.77 -29.08
C SER A 39 -4.85 -1.79 -27.72
N ALA A 40 -4.97 -0.62 -27.10
CA ALA A 40 -5.73 -0.46 -25.87
C ALA A 40 -7.18 -0.91 -26.06
N TYR A 41 -7.76 -1.48 -25.01
CA TYR A 41 -9.14 -1.95 -25.04
C TYR A 41 -10.10 -0.77 -24.97
N GLU A 42 -10.65 -0.37 -26.12
CA GLU A 42 -11.83 0.51 -26.21
C GLU A 42 -12.73 0.05 -27.37
N CYS A 43 -13.11 -1.24 -27.40
CA CYS A 43 -14.01 -1.79 -28.43
C CYS A 43 -13.57 -1.51 -29.89
N GLY A 44 -12.26 -1.38 -30.14
CA GLY A 44 -11.70 -1.09 -31.46
C GLY A 44 -11.61 0.40 -31.81
N PHE A 45 -11.91 1.30 -30.87
CA PHE A 45 -11.66 2.73 -30.98
C PHE A 45 -10.29 3.10 -30.42
N ASP A 46 -9.73 4.19 -30.92
CA ASP A 46 -8.58 4.82 -30.29
C ASP A 46 -8.99 5.40 -28.93
N PRO A 47 -8.14 5.29 -27.89
CA PRO A 47 -8.43 5.84 -26.57
C PRO A 47 -8.92 7.28 -26.62
N PHE A 48 -10.10 7.54 -26.04
CA PHE A 48 -10.67 8.89 -26.03
C PHE A 48 -9.81 9.92 -25.30
N ASN A 49 -8.98 9.48 -24.34
CA ASN A 49 -8.12 10.35 -23.54
C ASN A 49 -6.68 9.87 -23.50
N ASP A 50 -5.75 10.82 -23.40
CA ASP A 50 -4.35 10.54 -23.10
C ASP A 50 -4.24 9.95 -21.68
N ALA A 51 -3.52 8.83 -21.53
CA ALA A 51 -3.25 8.21 -20.23
C ALA A 51 -2.42 9.11 -19.27
N ARG A 52 -1.92 10.25 -19.77
CA ARG A 52 -1.11 11.23 -19.01
C ARG A 52 -1.93 12.38 -18.41
N THR A 53 -3.26 12.32 -18.42
CA THR A 53 -4.08 13.30 -17.72
C THR A 53 -3.80 13.27 -16.22
N VAL A 54 -3.85 14.44 -15.58
CA VAL A 54 -3.66 14.55 -14.13
C VAL A 54 -4.82 13.81 -13.44
N PHE A 55 -4.48 12.73 -12.74
CA PHE A 55 -5.42 12.01 -11.89
C PHE A 55 -5.82 12.88 -10.70
N ASP A 56 -6.93 12.52 -10.08
CA ASP A 56 -7.46 13.28 -8.98
C ASP A 56 -6.49 13.39 -7.79
N VAL A 57 -6.33 14.61 -7.25
CA VAL A 57 -5.47 14.91 -6.08
C VAL A 57 -5.93 14.15 -4.83
N ARG A 58 -7.18 13.67 -4.80
CA ARG A 58 -7.71 12.85 -3.71
C ARG A 58 -6.86 11.61 -3.39
N PHE A 59 -6.29 10.92 -4.38
CA PHE A 59 -5.41 9.77 -4.14
C PHE A 59 -4.13 10.17 -3.40
N TYR A 60 -3.62 11.37 -3.65
CA TYR A 60 -2.45 11.90 -2.96
C TYR A 60 -2.74 12.23 -1.49
N LEU A 61 -3.93 12.79 -1.20
CA LEU A 61 -4.35 13.06 0.19
C LEU A 61 -4.47 11.76 0.99
N VAL A 62 -5.09 10.72 0.41
CA VAL A 62 -5.19 9.40 1.04
C VAL A 62 -3.80 8.77 1.28
N ALA A 63 -2.87 8.93 0.33
CA ALA A 63 -1.51 8.41 0.48
C ALA A 63 -0.73 9.09 1.61
N ILE A 64 -0.83 10.42 1.74
CA ILE A 64 -0.21 11.14 2.87
C ILE A 64 -0.82 10.69 4.19
N LEU A 65 -2.15 10.61 4.26
CA LEU A 65 -2.83 10.18 5.47
C LEU A 65 -2.41 8.77 5.88
N PHE A 66 -2.28 7.85 4.91
CA PHE A 66 -1.75 6.52 5.15
C PHE A 66 -0.32 6.55 5.73
N ILE A 67 0.56 7.40 5.20
CA ILE A 67 1.94 7.55 5.73
C ILE A 67 1.93 8.04 7.18
N ILE A 68 1.06 8.99 7.52
CA ILE A 68 0.94 9.51 8.89
C ILE A 68 0.46 8.41 9.85
N PHE A 69 -0.55 7.63 9.45
CA PHE A 69 -1.03 6.50 10.25
C PHE A 69 -0.01 5.35 10.35
N ASP A 70 0.79 5.10 9.32
CA ASP A 70 1.86 4.11 9.39
C ASP A 70 2.95 4.56 10.41
N LEU A 71 3.25 5.86 10.44
CA LEU A 71 4.09 6.46 11.49
C LEU A 71 3.43 6.40 12.88
N GLU A 72 2.10 6.42 13.01
CA GLU A 72 1.46 6.18 14.30
C GLU A 72 1.79 4.77 14.81
N ILE A 73 1.66 3.77 13.94
CA ILE A 73 1.85 2.36 14.28
C ILE A 73 3.32 2.07 14.61
N ILE A 74 4.28 2.67 13.88
CA ILE A 74 5.72 2.46 14.15
C ILE A 74 6.13 2.93 15.55
N TYR A 75 5.46 3.95 16.11
CA TYR A 75 5.69 4.41 17.49
C TYR A 75 4.84 3.65 18.51
N LEU A 76 3.62 3.26 18.13
CA LEU A 76 2.73 2.52 19.02
C LEU A 76 3.27 1.12 19.34
N PHE A 77 3.87 0.43 18.37
CA PHE A 77 4.31 -0.96 18.55
C PHE A 77 5.43 -1.11 19.60
N PRO A 78 6.55 -0.35 19.57
CA PRO A 78 7.55 -0.39 20.62
C PRO A 78 6.99 -0.01 21.98
N TRP A 79 6.11 1.00 22.05
CA TRP A 79 5.45 1.39 23.30
C TRP A 79 4.61 0.25 23.87
N CYS A 80 3.79 -0.43 23.06
CA CYS A 80 3.01 -1.60 23.49
C CYS A 80 3.90 -2.70 24.07
N THR A 81 5.04 -2.98 23.42
CA THR A 81 5.97 -4.02 23.91
C THR A 81 6.70 -3.63 25.20
N ALA A 82 6.89 -2.34 25.45
CA ALA A 82 7.60 -1.82 26.61
C ALA A 82 6.68 -1.23 27.69
N ALA A 83 5.36 -1.21 27.49
CA ALA A 83 4.39 -0.49 28.33
C ALA A 83 4.50 -0.85 29.83
N ALA A 84 4.78 -2.11 30.14
CA ALA A 84 4.97 -2.58 31.51
C ALA A 84 6.16 -1.93 32.25
N ASN A 85 7.18 -1.45 31.51
CA ASN A 85 8.42 -0.92 32.08
C ASN A 85 8.49 0.61 32.11
N ILE A 86 7.66 1.32 31.34
CA ILE A 86 7.74 2.79 31.19
C ILE A 86 6.88 3.52 32.25
N GLY A 87 5.95 2.81 32.90
CA GLY A 87 5.09 3.35 33.95
C GLY A 87 4.10 4.42 33.47
N TYR A 88 3.50 5.15 34.41
CA TYR A 88 2.42 6.10 34.12
C TYR A 88 2.84 7.27 33.21
N LEU A 89 4.10 7.71 33.28
CA LEU A 89 4.60 8.77 32.41
C LEU A 89 4.59 8.33 30.94
N GLY A 90 5.09 7.13 30.65
CA GLY A 90 5.07 6.57 29.30
C GLY A 90 3.66 6.38 28.75
N PHE A 91 2.72 6.03 29.61
CA PHE A 91 1.31 5.95 29.23
C PHE A 91 0.77 7.30 28.79
N TRP A 92 0.95 8.35 29.58
CA TRP A 92 0.44 9.68 29.25
C TRP A 92 1.09 10.27 28.01
N VAL A 93 2.40 10.10 27.83
CA VAL A 93 3.10 10.57 26.61
C VAL A 93 2.51 9.94 25.36
N MET A 94 2.29 8.62 25.36
CA MET A 94 1.67 7.95 24.21
C MET A 94 0.21 8.34 24.03
N ALA A 95 -0.55 8.48 25.11
CA ALA A 95 -1.94 8.94 25.05
C ALA A 95 -2.05 10.33 24.39
N PHE A 96 -1.18 11.27 24.78
CA PHE A 96 -1.13 12.60 24.14
C PHE A 96 -0.72 12.52 22.67
N PHE A 97 0.26 11.69 22.32
CA PHE A 97 0.67 11.47 20.93
C PHE A 97 -0.50 10.98 20.06
N LEU A 98 -1.22 9.95 20.51
CA LEU A 98 -2.38 9.41 19.80
C LEU A 98 -3.53 10.43 19.69
N ILE A 99 -3.78 11.22 20.74
CA ILE A 99 -4.81 12.28 20.71
C ILE A 99 -4.48 13.31 19.63
N ILE A 100 -3.23 13.77 19.55
CA ILE A 100 -2.81 14.77 18.56
C ILE A 100 -3.04 14.25 17.13
N LEU A 101 -2.63 13.01 16.85
CA LEU A 101 -2.82 12.41 15.53
C LEU A 101 -4.29 12.18 15.20
N THR A 102 -5.07 11.69 16.18
CA THR A 102 -6.52 11.49 16.02
C THR A 102 -7.23 12.82 15.74
N LEU A 103 -6.85 13.91 16.41
CA LEU A 103 -7.39 15.25 16.14
C LEU A 103 -7.03 15.74 14.75
N GLY A 104 -5.80 15.49 14.28
CA GLY A 104 -5.38 15.78 12.90
C GLY A 104 -6.26 15.05 11.88
N PHE A 105 -6.49 13.76 12.10
CA PHE A 105 -7.37 12.95 11.26
C PHE A 105 -8.82 13.47 11.26
N ILE A 106 -9.38 13.77 12.42
CA ILE A 106 -10.74 14.33 12.53
C ILE A 106 -10.85 15.65 11.75
N TYR A 107 -9.83 16.51 11.84
CA TYR A 107 -9.80 17.77 11.10
C TYR A 107 -9.80 17.56 9.57
N GLU A 108 -8.99 16.63 9.08
CA GLU A 108 -8.95 16.29 7.64
C GLU A 108 -10.27 15.68 7.16
N TRP A 109 -10.89 14.82 7.98
CA TRP A 109 -12.21 14.26 7.71
C TRP A 109 -13.26 15.36 7.60
N MET A 110 -13.30 16.29 8.56
CA MET A 110 -14.24 17.42 8.53
C MET A 110 -14.01 18.37 7.36
N LYS A 111 -12.80 18.41 6.79
CA LYS A 111 -12.51 19.19 5.57
C LYS A 111 -12.91 18.50 4.27
N GLY A 112 -13.51 17.32 4.33
CA GLY A 112 -13.95 16.59 3.16
C GLY A 112 -12.79 15.99 2.35
N ALA A 113 -11.60 15.86 2.94
CA ALA A 113 -10.46 15.23 2.26
C ALA A 113 -10.71 13.75 1.92
N LEU A 114 -11.69 13.13 2.57
CA LEU A 114 -12.12 11.75 2.38
C LEU A 114 -13.51 11.61 1.74
N GLU A 115 -14.13 12.71 1.30
CA GLU A 115 -15.44 12.63 0.64
C GLU A 115 -15.30 12.23 -0.84
N TRP A 116 -16.15 11.28 -1.26
CA TRP A 116 -16.17 10.72 -2.59
C TRP A 116 -17.54 11.00 -3.22
N GLU A 117 -17.58 11.97 -4.13
CA GLU A 117 -18.55 12.03 -5.24
C GLU A 117 -17.84 11.64 -6.54
#